data_AF-A0A933SLG7-F1
#
_entry.id   AF-A0A933SLG7-F1
#
_cell.length_a   1.000
_cell.length_b   1.000
_cell.length_c   1.000
_cell.angle_alpha   90.00
_cell.angle_beta   90.00
_cell.angle_gamma   90.00
#
_symmetry.space_group_name_H-M   'P 1'
#
loop_
_entity.id
_entity.type
_entity.pdbx_description
1 polymer ?
#
loop_
_entity_poly.entity_id
_entity_poly.type
_entity_poly.pdbx_seq_one_letter_code
_entity_poly.pdbx_strand_id
1 'polypeptide(L)' 'MNIGGQAVIEGVMMRSPNAFAVAVRRPDGQIAVWKESIRFLTG' A
#
# COMPACT_ATOMS: atom_id res chain seq x y z
N MET A 1 16.53 5.72 11.36
CA MET A 1 16.76 4.34 10.87
C MET A 1 15.52 3.94 10.09
N ASN A 2 15.51 4.20 8.77
CA ASN A 2 14.32 4.03 7.93
C ASN A 2 14.23 2.55 7.54
N ILE A 3 13.48 1.77 8.33
CA ILE A 3 13.31 0.34 8.10
C ILE A 3 12.30 0.19 6.96
N GLY A 4 12.81 0.26 5.74
CA GLY A 4 12.07 -0.03 4.52
C GLY A 4 11.97 -1.53 4.32
N GLY A 5 10.88 -2.12 4.80
CA GLY A 5 10.52 -3.51 4.54
C GLY A 5 9.01 -3.65 4.58
N GLN A 6 8.36 -3.68 3.41
CA GLN A 6 6.92 -3.93 3.33
C GLN A 6 6.69 -5.45 3.36
N ALA A 7 6.56 -6.03 4.55
CA ALA A 7 6.11 -7.40 4.71
C ALA A 7 4.57 -7.44 4.80
N VAL A 8 3.93 -7.97 3.75
CA VAL A 8 2.48 -8.18 3.72
C VAL A 8 2.21 -9.61 4.21
N ILE A 9 1.76 -9.77 5.44
CA ILE A 9 1.45 -11.11 6.00
C ILE A 9 0.08 -11.59 5.48
N GLU A 10 -0.94 -10.72 5.49
CA GLU A 10 -2.31 -11.03 5.01
C GLU A 10 -3.01 -9.79 4.41
N GLY A 11 -2.40 -9.22 3.37
CA GLY A 11 -2.93 -8.02 2.71
C GLY A 11 -2.97 -8.16 1.20
N VAL A 12 -3.83 -7.38 0.57
CA VAL A 12 -3.94 -7.31 -0.90
C VAL A 12 -3.29 -6.02 -1.37
N MET A 13 -2.34 -6.13 -2.30
CA MET A 13 -1.81 -4.98 -3.03
C MET A 13 -2.53 -4.87 -4.38
N MET A 14 -3.06 -3.69 -4.67
CA MET A 14 -3.66 -3.36 -5.96
C MET A 14 -2.81 -2.29 -6.63
N ARG A 15 -2.43 -2.52 -7.90
CA ARG A 15 -1.67 -1.57 -8.70
C ARG A 15 -2.46 -1.19 -9.94
N SER A 16 -2.53 0.12 -10.18
CA SER A 16 -3.03 0.72 -11.41
C SER A 16 -1.89 1.49 -12.09
N PRO A 17 -2.03 1.88 -13.38
CA PRO A 17 -0.98 2.62 -14.08
C PRO A 17 -0.53 3.91 -13.38
N ASN A 18 -1.40 4.53 -12.59
CA ASN A 18 -1.20 5.85 -11.97
C ASN A 18 -1.29 5.85 -10.44
N ALA A 19 -1.48 4.71 -9.80
CA ALA A 19 -1.62 4.61 -8.34
C ALA A 19 -1.43 3.18 -7.85
N PHE A 20 -1.18 3.05 -6.56
CA PHE A 20 -1.19 1.77 -5.87
C PHE A 20 -1.92 1.89 -4.54
N ALA A 21 -2.49 0.79 -4.10
CA ALA A 21 -3.18 0.68 -2.83
C ALA A 21 -2.82 -0.63 -2.13
N VAL A 22 -2.82 -0.60 -0.81
CA VAL A 22 -2.57 -1.74 0.06
C VAL A 22 -3.69 -1.82 1.07
N ALA A 23 -4.37 -2.97 1.13
CA ALA A 23 -5.37 -3.27 2.15
C ALA A 23 -4.81 -4.33 3.10
N VAL A 24 -4.92 -4.12 4.40
CA VAL A 24 -4.45 -5.06 5.44
C VAL A 24 -5.54 -5.24 6.49
N ARG A 25 -5.80 -6.48 6.87
CA ARG A 25 -6.68 -6.79 8.00
C ARG A 25 -5.90 -6.64 9.31
N ARG A 26 -6.40 -5.79 10.21
CA ARG A 26 -5.85 -5.60 11.55
C ARG A 26 -6.33 -6.72 12.49
N PRO A 27 -5.61 -6.99 13.58
CA PRO A 27 -6.02 -7.97 14.59
C PRO A 27 -7.37 -7.66 15.25
N ASP A 28 -7.76 -6.38 15.30
CA ASP A 28 -9.07 -5.93 15.81
C ASP A 28 -10.24 -6.19 14.84
N GLY A 29 -9.96 -6.80 13.69
CA GLY A 29 -10.95 -7.12 12.65
C GLY A 29 -11.22 -5.99 11.65
N GLN A 30 -10.64 -4.80 11.84
CA GLN A 30 -10.82 -3.68 10.91
C GLN A 30 -9.88 -3.80 9.70
N ILE A 31 -10.26 -3.17 8.59
CA ILE A 31 -9.41 -3.07 7.39
C ILE A 31 -8.70 -1.71 7.40
N ALA A 32 -7.37 -1.74 7.30
CA ALA A 32 -6.55 -0.59 7.00
C ALA A 32 -6.37 -0.49 5.48
N VAL A 33 -6.58 0.69 4.90
CA VAL A 33 -6.28 0.93 3.48
C VAL A 33 -5.29 2.09 3.37
N TRP A 34 -4.21 1.86 2.65
CA TRP A 34 -3.28 2.90 2.23
C TRP A 34 -3.29 3.02 0.72
N LYS A 35 -3.28 4.25 0.20
CA LYS A 35 -3.30 4.55 -1.24
C LYS A 35 -2.32 5.66 -1.54
N GLU A 36 -1.58 5.52 -2.64
CA GLU A 36 -0.67 6.55 -3.11
C GLU A 36 -0.73 6.67 -4.64
N SER A 37 -0.80 7.91 -5.12
CA SER A 37 -0.80 8.21 -6.54
C SER A 37 0.63 8.24 -7.05
N ILE A 38 0.91 7.47 -8.09
CA ILE A 38 2.18 7.50 -8.82
C ILE A 38 2.12 8.71 -9.73
N ARG A 39 2.69 9.84 -9.28
CA ARG A 39 2.86 11.00 -10.13
C ARG A 39 4.12 10.78 -10.97
N PHE A 40 3.95 10.50 -12.25
CA PHE A 40 5.08 10.53 -13.18
C PHE A 40 5.62 11.96 -13.20
N LEU A 41 6.87 12.14 -12.78
CA LEU A 41 7.59 13.39 -13.00
C LEU A 41 7.82 13.47 -14.51
N THR A 42 6.96 14.20 -15.21
CA THR A 42 7.24 14.58 -16.60
C THR A 42 8.31 15.66 -16.54
N GLY A 43 9.54 15.27 -16.82
CA GLY A 43 10.71 16.14 -17.00
C GLY A 43 11.36 15.80 -18.33
#